data_AF-A0A662DR96-F1
#
_entry.id   AF-A0A662DR96-F1
#
_cell.length_a   1.000
_cell.length_b   1.000
_cell.length_c   1.000
_cell.angle_alpha   90.00
_cell.angle_beta   90.00
_cell.angle_gamma   90.00
#
_symmetry.space_group_name_H-M   'P 1'
#
loop_
_entity.id
_entity.type
_entity.pdbx_description
1 polymer ?
#
loop_
_entity_poly.entity_id
_entity_poly.type
_entity_poly.pdbx_seq_one_letter_code
_entity_poly.pdbx_strand_id
1 'polypeptide(L)'
;MGAIVAAVVTGHTVDLLVVFVAPLVLSLGVLALAFDLIPHLPFDSTERFYDTRALPSRALNVLFLGQKYHLVHHLWNSVPWYKYQRVFNETRDDLANIGARVDWGD
;
A
#
# COMPACT_ATOMS: atom_id res chain seq x y z
N MET A 1 20.86 3.66 18.93
CA MET A 1 21.28 5.00 19.41
C MET A 1 22.77 5.29 19.18
N GLY A 2 23.70 4.38 19.52
CA GLY A 2 25.14 4.62 19.39
C GLY A 2 25.65 5.06 18.00
N ALA A 3 25.15 4.45 16.92
CA ALA A 3 25.54 4.82 15.56
C ALA A 3 25.09 6.24 15.15
N ILE A 4 23.92 6.68 15.63
CA ILE A 4 23.40 8.04 15.38
C ILE A 4 24.27 9.05 16.13
N VAL A 5 24.56 8.80 17.41
CA VAL A 5 25.43 9.66 18.22
C VAL A 5 26.83 9.73 17.63
N ALA A 6 27.40 8.60 17.22
CA ALA A 6 28.71 8.56 16.56
C ALA A 6 28.71 9.40 15.28
N ALA A 7 27.73 9.22 14.39
CA ALA A 7 27.62 9.99 13.15
C ALA A 7 27.53 11.51 13.40
N VAL A 8 26.79 11.94 14.42
CA VAL A 8 26.70 13.37 14.78
C VAL A 8 28.04 13.89 15.31
N VAL A 9 28.68 13.17 16.25
CA VAL A 9 29.94 13.59 16.87
C VAL A 9 31.11 13.58 15.88
N THR A 10 31.10 12.69 14.88
CA THR A 10 32.10 12.65 13.81
C THR A 10 31.79 13.59 12.64
N GLY A 11 30.75 14.43 12.74
CA GLY A 11 30.43 15.44 11.72
C GLY A 11 29.69 14.90 10.48
N HIS A 12 29.17 13.68 10.52
CA HIS A 12 28.44 13.01 9.42
C HIS A 12 26.92 13.24 9.51
N THR A 13 26.49 14.35 10.12
CA THR A 13 25.07 14.67 10.30
C THR A 13 24.33 14.78 8.98
N VAL A 14 24.95 15.36 7.94
CA VAL A 14 24.31 15.46 6.62
C VAL A 14 24.12 14.08 5.99
N ASP A 15 25.12 13.20 6.08
CA ASP A 15 25.01 11.83 5.57
C ASP A 15 23.90 11.07 6.28
N LEU A 16 23.78 11.22 7.60
CA LEU A 16 22.68 10.65 8.39
C LEU A 16 21.31 11.17 7.89
N LEU A 17 21.18 12.47 7.63
CA LEU A 17 19.93 13.04 7.14
C LEU A 17 19.57 12.51 5.74
N VAL A 18 20.54 12.42 4.84
CA VAL A 18 20.31 12.02 3.44
C VAL A 18 20.12 10.52 3.28
N VAL A 19 20.91 9.70 3.99
CA VAL A 19 20.90 8.23 3.81
C VAL A 19 19.87 7.56 4.72
N PHE A 20 19.53 8.16 5.85
CA PHE A 20 18.62 7.55 6.82
C PHE A 20 17.29 8.30 6.92
N VAL A 21 17.32 9.59 7.25
CA VAL A 21 16.09 10.33 7.58
C VAL A 21 15.23 10.58 6.34
N ALA A 22 15.81 11.05 5.24
CA ALA A 22 15.06 11.33 4.03
C ALA A 22 14.38 10.07 3.43
N PRO A 23 15.07 8.93 3.27
CA PRO A 23 14.44 7.69 2.83
C PRO A 23 13.37 7.20 3.80
N LEU A 24 13.59 7.36 5.13
CA LEU A 24 12.58 7.00 6.12
C LEU A 24 11.29 7.82 5.95
N VAL A 25 11.40 9.14 5.88
CA VAL A 25 10.24 10.02 5.70
C VAL A 25 9.53 9.74 4.38
N LEU A 26 10.28 9.56 3.29
CA LEU A 26 9.72 9.21 1.99
C LEU A 26 9.00 7.86 2.05
N SER A 27 9.61 6.85 2.67
CA SER A 27 9.01 5.51 2.81
C SER A 27 7.72 5.57 3.61
N LEU A 28 7.70 6.31 4.73
CA LEU A 28 6.49 6.50 5.53
C LEU A 28 5.38 7.17 4.71
N GLY A 29 5.72 8.20 3.92
CA GLY A 29 4.75 8.86 3.03
C GLY A 29 4.19 7.92 1.97
N VAL A 30 5.05 7.12 1.32
CA VAL A 30 4.62 6.13 0.32
C VAL A 30 3.74 5.06 0.95
N LEU A 31 4.11 4.53 2.13
CA LEU A 31 3.31 3.53 2.83
C LEU A 31 1.94 4.09 3.23
N ALA A 32 1.90 5.28 3.84
CA ALA A 32 0.65 5.92 4.24
C ALA A 32 -0.28 6.16 3.04
N LEU A 33 0.26 6.55 1.88
CA LEU A 33 -0.54 6.74 0.68
C LEU A 33 -1.02 5.41 0.07
N ALA A 34 -0.11 4.45 -0.09
CA ALA A 34 -0.37 3.22 -0.84
C ALA A 34 -1.18 2.18 -0.05
N PHE A 35 -1.12 2.20 1.28
CA PHE A 35 -1.80 1.23 2.15
C PHE A 35 -2.90 1.88 2.98
N ASP A 36 -2.64 3.02 3.63
CA ASP A 36 -3.57 3.54 4.64
C ASP A 36 -4.62 4.49 4.06
N LEU A 37 -4.24 5.33 3.09
CA LEU A 37 -5.12 6.39 2.58
C LEU A 37 -5.86 5.98 1.31
N ILE A 38 -5.15 5.81 0.18
CA ILE A 38 -5.77 5.67 -1.14
C ILE A 38 -6.70 4.44 -1.22
N PRO A 39 -6.33 3.26 -0.71
CA PRO A 39 -7.20 2.09 -0.81
C PRO A 39 -8.44 2.17 0.08
N HIS A 40 -8.43 3.02 1.11
CA HIS A 40 -9.52 3.15 2.07
C HIS A 40 -10.45 4.32 1.80
N LEU A 41 -10.12 5.20 0.85
CA LEU A 41 -11.06 6.23 0.41
C LEU A 41 -12.38 5.57 -0.03
N PRO A 42 -13.54 6.14 0.31
CA PRO A 42 -13.76 7.41 1.01
C PRO A 42 -13.96 7.29 2.54
N PHE A 43 -13.60 6.16 3.17
CA PHE A 43 -13.79 5.89 4.61
C PHE A 43 -15.25 5.89 5.09
N ASP A 44 -16.17 5.46 4.23
CA ASP A 44 -17.61 5.40 4.50
C ASP A 44 -18.09 4.03 5.01
N SER A 45 -17.22 3.02 5.03
CA SER A 45 -17.55 1.66 5.48
C SER A 45 -16.36 0.97 6.11
N THR A 46 -16.65 0.10 7.09
CA THR A 46 -15.71 -0.85 7.70
C THR A 46 -16.13 -2.30 7.47
N GLU A 47 -17.16 -2.51 6.64
CA GLU A 47 -17.67 -3.83 6.30
C GLU A 47 -16.72 -4.56 5.36
N ARG A 48 -16.64 -5.89 5.52
CA ARG A 48 -15.61 -6.76 4.91
C ARG A 48 -15.34 -6.54 3.41
N PHE A 49 -16.36 -6.22 2.62
CA PHE A 49 -16.25 -6.08 1.15
C PHE A 49 -16.15 -4.63 0.67
N TYR A 50 -16.27 -3.67 1.58
CA TYR A 50 -16.46 -2.25 1.23
C TYR A 50 -15.47 -1.31 1.92
N ASP A 51 -14.68 -1.83 2.87
CA ASP A 51 -13.67 -1.12 3.66
C ASP A 51 -12.45 -0.66 2.85
N THR A 52 -12.25 -1.28 1.69
CA THR A 52 -11.10 -1.08 0.82
C THR A 52 -11.46 -1.23 -0.65
N ARG A 53 -10.49 -0.92 -1.53
CA ARG A 53 -10.64 -1.08 -2.98
C ARG A 53 -9.47 -1.79 -3.65
N ALA A 54 -9.71 -2.28 -4.86
CA ALA A 54 -8.68 -2.70 -5.80
C ALA A 54 -8.57 -1.69 -6.94
N LEU A 55 -7.35 -1.32 -7.33
CA LEU A 55 -7.12 -0.24 -8.29
C LEU A 55 -6.45 -0.73 -9.58
N PRO A 56 -7.08 -1.50 -10.48
CA PRO A 56 -6.42 -2.17 -11.61
C PRO A 56 -5.61 -1.22 -12.51
N SER A 57 -4.32 -1.52 -12.72
CA SER A 57 -3.35 -0.74 -13.53
C SER A 57 -2.00 -1.44 -13.54
N ARG A 58 -1.39 -1.63 -14.71
CA ARG A 58 -0.08 -2.31 -14.82
C ARG A 58 1.03 -1.51 -14.15
N ALA A 59 1.04 -0.18 -14.33
CA ALA A 59 2.04 0.70 -13.75
C ALA A 59 2.02 0.65 -12.22
N LEU A 60 0.83 0.83 -11.63
CA LEU A 60 0.65 0.74 -10.18
C LEU A 60 0.93 -0.67 -9.64
N ASN A 61 0.81 -1.73 -10.44
CA ASN A 61 1.13 -3.10 -10.00
C ASN A 61 2.63 -3.27 -9.76
N VAL A 62 3.45 -2.70 -10.65
CA VAL A 62 4.89 -2.69 -10.49
C VAL A 62 5.30 -1.78 -9.34
N LEU A 63 4.76 -0.55 -9.31
CA LEU A 63 5.13 0.45 -8.30
C LEU A 63 4.76 0.02 -6.86
N PHE A 64 3.61 -0.61 -6.68
CA PHE A 64 3.14 -1.06 -5.37
C PHE A 64 3.38 -2.54 -5.11
N LEU A 65 4.15 -3.24 -5.95
CA LEU A 65 4.46 -4.66 -5.76
C LEU A 65 3.19 -5.49 -5.49
N GLY A 66 2.15 -5.30 -6.30
CA GLY A 66 0.85 -5.99 -6.14
C GLY A 66 -0.09 -5.41 -5.08
N GLN A 67 0.34 -4.47 -4.23
CA GLN A 67 -0.45 -3.97 -3.09
C GLN A 67 -1.63 -3.06 -3.49
N LYS A 68 -1.68 -2.66 -4.77
CA LYS A 68 -2.84 -2.02 -5.41
C LYS A 68 -4.15 -2.83 -5.30
N TYR A 69 -4.05 -4.14 -5.09
CA TYR A 69 -5.17 -5.06 -4.94
C TYR A 69 -5.53 -5.18 -3.46
N HIS A 70 -5.64 -4.05 -2.76
CA HIS A 70 -5.76 -3.99 -1.31
C HIS A 70 -7.06 -4.66 -0.81
N LEU A 71 -8.13 -4.59 -1.61
CA LEU A 71 -9.34 -5.38 -1.39
C LEU A 71 -9.06 -6.89 -1.27
N VAL A 72 -8.21 -7.45 -2.12
CA VAL A 72 -7.83 -8.88 -2.03
C VAL A 72 -7.06 -9.15 -0.73
N HIS A 73 -6.19 -8.22 -0.32
CA HIS A 73 -5.46 -8.32 0.95
C HIS A 73 -6.42 -8.36 2.16
N HIS A 74 -7.45 -7.50 2.18
CA HIS A 74 -8.45 -7.47 3.23
C HIS A 74 -9.35 -8.72 3.23
N LEU A 75 -9.78 -9.17 2.06
CA LEU A 75 -10.67 -10.32 1.95
C LEU A 75 -9.98 -11.65 2.29
N TRP A 76 -8.71 -11.79 1.89
CA TRP A 76 -7.92 -13.01 1.99
C TRP A 76 -6.46 -12.71 2.32
N ASN A 77 -6.20 -12.26 3.55
CA ASN A 77 -4.86 -11.93 4.06
C ASN A 77 -3.83 -13.08 4.00
N SER A 78 -4.31 -14.32 3.85
CA SER A 78 -3.48 -15.52 3.68
C SER A 78 -2.91 -15.68 2.26
N VAL A 79 -3.45 -14.96 1.27
CA VAL A 79 -2.94 -14.97 -0.10
C VAL A 79 -1.62 -14.21 -0.16
N PRO A 80 -0.54 -14.79 -0.72
CA PRO A 80 0.70 -14.05 -0.94
C PRO A 80 0.50 -12.91 -1.94
N TRP A 81 1.14 -11.76 -1.70
CA TRP A 81 0.96 -10.53 -2.47
C TRP A 81 1.17 -10.68 -3.98
N TYR A 82 2.11 -11.52 -4.39
CA TYR A 82 2.40 -11.78 -5.81
C TYR A 82 1.30 -12.57 -6.52
N LYS A 83 0.32 -13.10 -5.78
CA LYS A 83 -0.88 -13.77 -6.33
C LYS A 83 -2.12 -12.87 -6.34
N TYR A 84 -2.07 -11.66 -5.77
CA TYR A 84 -3.25 -10.81 -5.67
C TYR A 84 -3.88 -10.49 -7.01
N GLN A 85 -3.09 -10.21 -8.04
CA GLN A 85 -3.61 -9.95 -9.39
C GLN A 85 -4.41 -11.13 -9.94
N ARG A 86 -3.91 -12.35 -9.72
CA ARG A 86 -4.60 -13.56 -10.19
C ARG A 86 -5.93 -13.73 -9.47
N VAL A 87 -5.92 -13.65 -8.14
CA VAL A 87 -7.16 -13.77 -7.34
C VAL A 87 -8.14 -12.69 -7.72
N PHE A 88 -7.70 -11.43 -7.83
CA PHE A 88 -8.53 -10.34 -8.28
C PHE A 88 -9.19 -10.64 -9.63
N ASN A 89 -8.42 -11.08 -10.62
CA ASN A 89 -8.96 -11.39 -11.94
C ASN A 89 -9.98 -12.54 -11.91
N GLU A 90 -9.78 -13.54 -11.04
CA GLU A 90 -10.70 -14.67 -10.87
C GLU A 90 -11.99 -14.28 -10.14
N THR A 91 -11.95 -13.29 -9.24
CA THR A 91 -13.09 -12.92 -8.38
C THR A 91 -13.71 -11.56 -8.72
N ARG A 92 -13.15 -10.82 -9.68
CA ARG A 92 -13.51 -9.42 -9.96
C ARG A 92 -15.01 -9.25 -10.18
N ASP A 93 -15.58 -10.10 -11.03
CA ASP A 93 -16.97 -9.93 -11.46
C ASP A 93 -17.94 -10.28 -10.33
N ASP A 94 -17.65 -11.29 -9.51
CA ASP A 94 -18.42 -11.62 -8.30
C ASP A 94 -18.36 -10.48 -7.27
N LEU A 95 -17.17 -9.89 -7.07
CA LEU A 95 -16.98 -8.75 -6.19
C LEU A 95 -17.73 -7.51 -6.69
N ALA A 96 -17.70 -7.25 -8.00
CA ALA A 96 -18.46 -6.17 -8.62
C ALA A 96 -19.98 -6.37 -8.47
N ASN A 97 -20.47 -7.60 -8.62
CA ASN A 97 -21.90 -7.93 -8.48
C ASN A 97 -22.46 -7.65 -7.09
N ILE A 98 -21.63 -7.73 -6.04
CA ILE A 98 -22.02 -7.37 -4.66
C ILE A 98 -21.70 -5.91 -4.31
N GLY A 99 -21.22 -5.12 -5.27
CA GLY A 99 -20.92 -3.69 -5.10
C GLY A 99 -19.58 -3.40 -4.42
N ALA A 100 -18.66 -4.37 -4.36
CA ALA A 100 -17.32 -4.12 -3.84
C ALA A 100 -16.55 -3.16 -4.76
N ARG A 101 -15.62 -2.40 -4.18
CA ARG A 101 -14.86 -1.36 -4.89
C ARG A 101 -13.72 -1.98 -5.71
N VAL A 102 -13.98 -2.33 -6.95
CA VAL A 102 -13.00 -3.00 -7.85
C VAL A 102 -12.27 -2.03 -8.79
N ASP A 103 -12.43 -0.72 -8.60
CA ASP A 103 -11.87 0.37 -9.40
C ASP A 103 -11.73 1.70 -8.61
N TRP A 104 -11.57 2.82 -9.33
CA TRP A 104 -11.47 4.16 -8.75
C TRP A 104 -12.83 4.73 -8.29
N GLY A 105 -13.95 4.07 -8.61
CA GLY A 105 -15.30 4.58 -8.35
C GLY A 105 -15.73 5.68 -9.33
N ASP A 106 -15.14 5.70 -10.53
CA ASP A 106 -15.51 6.54 -11.68
C ASP A 106 -16.48 5.86 -12.65
#